data_AF-A0A482RJS3-F1
#
_entry.id   AF-A0A482RJS3-F1
#
_cell.length_a   1.000
_cell.length_b   1.000
_cell.length_c   1.000
_cell.angle_alpha   90.00
_cell.angle_beta   90.00
_cell.angle_gamma   90.00
#
_symmetry.space_group_name_H-M   'P 1'
#
loop_
_entity.id
_entity.type
_entity.pdbx_description
1 polymer ?
#
loop_
_entity_poly.entity_id
_entity_poly.type
_entity_poly.pdbx_seq_one_letter_code
_entity_poly.pdbx_strand_id
1 'polypeptide(L)'
;MESRHNEQTAMAAAAAHSTGAAPPAPLLESSPLPSVQRMQAERVNWRADAAASAALRAFCERMPKAELHAHLHGSIRPSTLAELVCRQEGVASTQAAQHVINTVLPSTKRSLTDCFKIFDLIHAVVRDEATVRRITAEMIQDCVADGVRYLEIRSTPRQLCDAPEGATKAQGVAHYVRAVLETVKQEEEAAAGKITVRLLLSVNRTSAVYVHRSAGCQPPALCVHAKITQRGIDKHGGRAGG
;
A
#
# COMPACT_ATOMS: atom_id res chain seq x y z
N MET A 1 40.34 64.32 -20.67
CA MET A 1 39.09 63.67 -21.10
C MET A 1 39.09 62.29 -20.47
N GLU A 2 39.01 62.26 -19.13
CA GLU A 2 37.76 62.03 -18.34
C GLU A 2 37.34 60.55 -18.40
N SER A 3 37.06 59.81 -17.32
CA SER A 3 37.22 59.94 -15.88
C SER A 3 36.85 58.57 -15.29
N ARG A 4 37.64 58.04 -14.35
CA ARG A 4 37.17 57.05 -13.35
C ARG A 4 36.36 57.80 -12.27
N HIS A 5 35.55 57.07 -11.47
CA HIS A 5 34.64 57.46 -10.34
C HIS A 5 33.15 57.38 -10.74
N ASN A 6 32.17 56.91 -9.95
CA ASN A 6 32.13 56.28 -8.63
C ASN A 6 30.73 55.64 -8.41
N GLU A 7 30.67 54.79 -7.40
CA GLU A 7 29.58 54.60 -6.42
C GLU A 7 28.18 54.08 -6.77
N GLN A 8 27.87 53.03 -6.01
CA GLN A 8 26.56 52.62 -5.52
C GLN A 8 25.75 53.79 -4.92
N THR A 9 24.49 53.90 -5.34
CA THR A 9 23.37 54.43 -4.53
C THR A 9 22.12 53.75 -5.10
N ALA A 10 21.63 52.63 -4.55
CA ALA A 10 20.73 52.56 -3.40
C ALA A 10 19.42 53.36 -3.57
N MET A 11 18.32 52.61 -3.67
CA MET A 11 16.95 52.86 -3.21
C MET A 11 15.84 52.97 -4.29
N ALA A 12 15.06 51.88 -4.32
CA ALA A 12 13.60 51.83 -4.34
C ALA A 12 12.85 52.29 -5.60
N ALA A 13 12.45 51.32 -6.43
CA ALA A 13 11.12 51.36 -7.05
C ALA A 13 10.61 49.95 -7.42
N ALA A 14 9.63 49.51 -6.63
CA ALA A 14 8.50 48.67 -6.99
C ALA A 14 8.74 47.24 -7.54
N ALA A 15 8.67 46.29 -6.60
CA ALA A 15 8.20 44.94 -6.85
C ALA A 15 6.75 44.96 -7.39
N ALA A 16 6.56 44.61 -8.65
CA ALA A 16 5.25 44.21 -9.17
C ALA A 16 5.15 42.67 -9.11
N HIS A 17 4.73 42.16 -7.95
CA HIS A 17 4.25 40.79 -7.85
C HIS A 17 2.98 40.67 -8.70
N SER A 18 3.07 39.95 -9.81
CA SER A 18 1.93 39.45 -10.57
C SER A 18 1.18 38.42 -9.71
N THR A 19 0.33 38.88 -8.80
CA THR A 19 -0.69 38.05 -8.15
C THR A 19 -1.86 37.86 -9.11
N GLY A 20 -1.62 37.13 -10.21
CA GLY A 20 -2.67 36.60 -11.06
C GLY A 20 -3.25 35.36 -10.41
N ALA A 21 -4.07 35.53 -9.37
CA ALA A 21 -4.88 34.43 -8.86
C ALA A 21 -5.82 33.97 -10.00
N ALA A 22 -5.70 32.70 -10.40
CA ALA A 22 -6.67 32.10 -11.29
C ALA A 22 -8.08 32.30 -10.69
N PRO A 23 -9.09 32.68 -11.50
CA PRO A 23 -10.43 32.86 -10.98
C PRO A 23 -10.90 31.58 -10.29
N PRO A 24 -11.57 31.68 -9.12
CA PRO A 24 -12.11 30.51 -8.46
C PRO A 24 -13.02 29.76 -9.44
N ALA A 25 -12.84 28.44 -9.52
CA ALA A 25 -13.74 27.59 -10.29
C ALA A 25 -15.18 27.91 -9.88
N PRO A 26 -16.12 28.07 -10.84
CA PRO A 26 -17.50 28.39 -10.51
C PRO A 26 -18.02 27.33 -9.53
N LEU A 27 -18.56 27.78 -8.41
CA LEU A 27 -19.26 26.90 -7.48
C LEU A 27 -20.39 26.25 -8.29
N LEU A 28 -20.32 24.93 -8.46
CA LEU A 28 -21.40 24.13 -9.01
C LEU A 28 -22.69 24.51 -8.26
N GLU A 29 -23.64 25.13 -8.96
CA GLU A 29 -24.96 25.42 -8.39
C GLU A 29 -25.49 24.12 -7.77
N SER A 30 -25.76 24.19 -6.47
CA SER A 30 -26.26 23.04 -5.71
C SER A 30 -27.69 22.75 -6.15
N SER A 31 -27.83 21.97 -7.21
CA SER A 31 -29.09 21.33 -7.54
C SER A 31 -29.56 20.56 -6.30
N PRO A 32 -30.83 20.68 -5.88
CA PRO A 32 -31.32 19.96 -4.71
C PRO A 32 -31.10 18.47 -4.92
N LEU A 33 -30.49 17.82 -3.92
CA LEU A 33 -30.27 16.38 -3.97
C LEU A 33 -31.62 15.68 -4.18
N PRO A 34 -31.72 14.70 -5.11
CA PRO A 34 -32.96 14.00 -5.37
C PRO A 34 -33.49 13.30 -4.11
N SER A 35 -34.81 13.23 -3.94
CA SER A 35 -35.42 12.49 -2.84
C SER A 35 -35.04 11.00 -2.90
N VAL A 36 -34.98 10.33 -1.75
CA VAL A 36 -34.67 8.89 -1.67
C VAL A 36 -35.62 8.07 -2.56
N GLN A 37 -36.90 8.45 -2.61
CA GLN A 37 -37.90 7.82 -3.48
C GLN A 37 -37.57 7.99 -4.97
N ARG A 38 -37.13 9.18 -5.38
CA ARG A 38 -36.69 9.43 -6.76
C ARG A 38 -35.42 8.63 -7.11
N MET A 39 -34.44 8.60 -6.19
CA MET A 39 -33.24 7.79 -6.36
C MET A 39 -33.54 6.29 -6.49
N GLN A 40 -34.57 5.80 -5.79
CA GLN A 40 -35.02 4.41 -5.87
C GLN A 40 -35.76 4.11 -7.19
N ALA A 41 -36.62 5.02 -7.66
CA ALA A 41 -37.36 4.87 -8.90
C ALA A 41 -36.45 4.94 -10.15
N GLU A 42 -35.38 5.74 -10.09
CA GLU A 42 -34.39 5.91 -11.15
C GLU A 42 -33.20 4.92 -11.01
N ARG A 43 -33.33 3.88 -10.15
CA ARG A 43 -32.28 2.88 -9.97
C ARG A 43 -32.04 2.11 -11.27
N VAL A 44 -30.95 2.45 -11.94
CA VAL A 44 -30.42 1.63 -13.02
C VAL A 44 -29.93 0.31 -12.45
N ASN A 45 -30.50 -0.81 -12.94
CA ASN A 45 -29.96 -2.13 -12.64
C ASN A 45 -28.68 -2.34 -13.44
N TRP A 46 -27.59 -1.73 -12.97
CA TRP A 46 -26.28 -1.79 -13.62
C TRP A 46 -25.79 -3.23 -13.83
N ARG A 47 -26.28 -4.22 -13.07
CA ARG A 47 -25.92 -5.64 -13.26
C ARG A 47 -26.53 -6.25 -14.52
N ALA A 48 -27.70 -5.78 -14.94
CA ALA A 48 -28.41 -6.30 -16.11
C ALA A 48 -28.19 -5.44 -17.38
N ASP A 49 -27.69 -4.21 -17.21
CA ASP A 49 -27.43 -3.27 -18.30
C ASP A 49 -25.92 -3.13 -18.55
N ALA A 50 -25.48 -3.59 -19.73
CA ALA A 50 -24.08 -3.56 -20.13
C ALA A 50 -23.52 -2.14 -20.30
N ALA A 51 -24.32 -1.20 -20.81
CA ALA A 51 -23.92 0.19 -21.01
C ALA A 51 -23.78 0.91 -19.67
N ALA A 52 -24.75 0.71 -18.76
CA ALA A 52 -24.67 1.24 -17.39
C ALA A 52 -23.49 0.64 -16.61
N SER A 53 -23.24 -0.66 -16.76
CA SER A 53 -22.04 -1.32 -16.22
C SER A 53 -20.75 -0.69 -16.74
N ALA A 54 -20.64 -0.45 -18.06
CA ALA A 54 -19.47 0.17 -18.66
C ALA A 54 -19.27 1.61 -18.17
N ALA A 55 -20.34 2.40 -18.11
CA ALA A 55 -20.29 3.77 -17.60
C ALA A 55 -19.84 3.83 -16.13
N LEU A 56 -20.36 2.92 -15.29
CA LEU A 56 -19.95 2.81 -13.89
C LEU A 56 -18.46 2.42 -13.75
N ARG A 57 -17.98 1.45 -14.54
CA ARG A 57 -16.55 1.08 -14.54
C ARG A 57 -15.68 2.27 -14.92
N ALA A 58 -16.00 2.94 -16.01
CA ALA A 58 -15.24 4.11 -16.47
C ALA A 58 -15.24 5.24 -15.43
N PHE A 59 -16.35 5.44 -14.71
CA PHE A 59 -16.42 6.37 -13.58
C PHE A 59 -15.50 5.95 -12.42
N CYS A 60 -15.55 4.68 -11.99
CA CYS A 60 -14.71 4.14 -10.93
C CYS A 60 -13.21 4.18 -11.26
N GLU A 61 -12.84 3.94 -12.51
CA GLU A 61 -11.45 4.01 -13.00
C GLU A 61 -10.89 5.44 -12.87
N ARG A 62 -11.68 6.46 -13.23
CA ARG A 62 -11.26 7.86 -13.16
C ARG A 62 -11.24 8.44 -11.75
N MET A 63 -11.98 7.84 -10.81
CA MET A 63 -12.07 8.36 -9.44
C MET A 63 -10.72 8.22 -8.73
N PRO A 64 -10.20 9.28 -8.07
CA PRO A 64 -9.05 9.16 -7.18
C PRO A 64 -9.47 8.33 -5.95
N LYS A 65 -8.75 7.23 -5.70
CA LYS A 65 -9.10 6.27 -4.64
C LYS A 65 -8.10 6.32 -3.49
N ALA A 66 -8.56 5.96 -2.29
CA ALA A 66 -7.73 5.71 -1.14
C ALA A 66 -7.95 4.26 -0.68
N GLU A 67 -6.87 3.49 -0.54
CA GLU A 67 -6.88 2.13 -0.04
C GLU A 67 -6.26 2.10 1.36
N LEU A 68 -7.07 1.79 2.37
CA LEU A 68 -6.71 1.90 3.79
C LEU A 68 -6.55 0.52 4.46
N HIS A 69 -6.88 -0.55 3.75
CA HIS A 69 -6.87 -1.90 4.26
C HIS A 69 -6.39 -2.89 3.19
N ALA A 70 -5.12 -2.78 2.83
CA ALA A 70 -4.50 -3.73 1.93
C ALA A 70 -3.37 -4.51 2.62
N HIS A 71 -3.55 -5.82 2.75
CA HIS A 71 -2.53 -6.71 3.30
C HIS A 71 -1.52 -7.09 2.22
N LEU A 72 -0.24 -6.76 2.41
CA LEU A 72 0.82 -7.04 1.43
C LEU A 72 0.79 -8.48 0.90
N HIS A 73 0.74 -9.44 1.83
CA HIS A 73 0.72 -10.87 1.50
C HIS A 73 -0.60 -11.33 0.87
N GLY A 74 -1.70 -10.61 1.10
CA GLY A 74 -3.00 -10.88 0.48
C GLY A 74 -3.19 -10.22 -0.89
N SER A 75 -2.28 -9.32 -1.27
CA SER A 75 -2.31 -8.55 -2.52
C SER A 75 -1.31 -9.06 -3.56
N ILE A 76 -0.74 -10.25 -3.37
CA ILE A 76 0.20 -10.85 -4.34
C ILE A 76 -0.56 -11.24 -5.60
N ARG A 77 -0.04 -10.84 -6.77
CA ARG A 77 -0.60 -11.23 -8.07
C ARG A 77 -0.66 -12.77 -8.17
N PRO A 78 -1.75 -13.35 -8.70
CA PRO A 78 -1.85 -14.81 -8.85
C PRO A 78 -0.69 -15.41 -9.68
N SER A 79 -0.24 -14.72 -10.73
CA SER A 79 0.92 -15.12 -11.54
C SER A 79 2.21 -15.14 -10.73
N THR A 80 2.47 -14.09 -9.95
CA THR A 80 3.63 -14.02 -9.05
C THR A 80 3.61 -15.13 -8.01
N LEU A 81 2.44 -15.41 -7.41
CA LEU A 81 2.33 -16.50 -6.46
C LEU A 81 2.62 -17.86 -7.12
N ALA A 82 2.11 -18.11 -8.33
CA ALA A 82 2.39 -19.33 -9.08
C ALA A 82 3.87 -19.50 -9.44
N GLU A 83 4.56 -18.41 -9.81
CA GLU A 83 6.01 -18.41 -10.04
C GLU A 83 6.79 -18.74 -8.76
N LEU A 84 6.42 -18.14 -7.63
CA LEU A 84 7.09 -18.38 -6.34
C LEU A 84 6.90 -19.82 -5.86
N VAL A 85 5.69 -20.38 -6.00
CA VAL A 85 5.40 -21.78 -5.70
C VAL A 85 6.21 -22.71 -6.60
N CYS A 86 6.25 -22.43 -7.91
CA CYS A 86 7.04 -23.23 -8.85
C CYS A 86 8.53 -23.27 -8.48
N ARG A 87 9.09 -22.12 -8.08
CA ARG A 87 10.50 -22.01 -7.66
C ARG A 87 10.81 -22.76 -6.36
N GLN A 88 9.92 -22.73 -5.38
CA GLN A 88 10.20 -23.25 -4.03
C GLN A 88 9.83 -24.73 -3.87
N GLU A 89 8.70 -25.16 -4.43
CA GLU A 89 8.18 -26.52 -4.24
C GLU A 89 8.75 -27.51 -5.29
N GLY A 90 9.68 -27.07 -6.14
CA GLY A 90 10.23 -27.89 -7.23
C GLY A 90 9.16 -28.37 -8.22
N VAL A 91 8.05 -27.65 -8.30
CA VAL A 91 6.91 -28.02 -9.15
C VAL A 91 7.28 -27.75 -10.61
N ALA A 92 7.02 -28.74 -11.47
CA ALA A 92 7.53 -28.79 -12.85
C ALA A 92 7.12 -27.61 -13.75
N SER A 93 6.08 -26.86 -13.39
CA SER A 93 5.64 -25.67 -14.14
C SER A 93 4.75 -24.74 -13.30
N THR A 94 4.62 -23.49 -13.76
CA THR A 94 3.67 -22.51 -13.19
C THR A 94 2.21 -22.95 -13.32
N GLN A 95 1.87 -23.76 -14.34
CA GLN A 95 0.53 -24.33 -14.49
C GLN A 95 0.22 -25.36 -13.39
N ALA A 96 1.20 -26.20 -13.04
CA ALA A 96 1.08 -27.13 -11.92
C ALA A 96 1.03 -26.38 -10.57
N ALA A 97 1.79 -25.28 -10.43
CA ALA A 97 1.70 -24.40 -9.28
C ALA A 97 0.32 -23.72 -9.15
N GLN A 98 -0.28 -23.29 -10.28
CA GLN A 98 -1.64 -22.74 -10.29
C GLN A 98 -2.68 -23.78 -9.85
N HIS A 99 -2.48 -25.06 -10.20
CA HIS A 99 -3.33 -26.15 -9.71
C HIS A 99 -3.23 -26.33 -8.20
N VAL A 100 -2.02 -26.23 -7.62
CA VAL A 100 -1.82 -26.22 -6.16
C VAL A 100 -2.56 -25.04 -5.52
N ILE A 101 -2.42 -23.83 -6.07
CA ILE A 101 -3.10 -22.63 -5.57
C ILE A 101 -4.63 -22.80 -5.62
N ASN A 102 -5.17 -23.30 -6.74
CA ASN A 102 -6.61 -23.52 -6.91
C ASN A 102 -7.15 -24.61 -5.97
N THR A 103 -6.32 -25.59 -5.62
CA THR A 103 -6.66 -26.62 -4.61
C THR A 103 -6.73 -26.01 -3.21
N VAL A 104 -5.84 -25.07 -2.88
CA VAL A 104 -5.84 -24.36 -1.58
C VAL A 104 -6.93 -23.28 -1.52
N LEU A 105 -7.33 -22.69 -2.65
CA LEU A 105 -8.39 -21.67 -2.77
C LEU A 105 -9.45 -22.06 -3.82
N PRO A 106 -10.46 -22.88 -3.46
CA PRO A 106 -11.56 -23.22 -4.36
C PRO A 106 -12.41 -21.99 -4.71
N SER A 107 -12.82 -21.87 -5.98
CA SER A 107 -13.53 -20.70 -6.52
C SER A 107 -15.01 -20.60 -6.10
N THR A 108 -15.65 -21.69 -5.67
CA THR A 108 -17.12 -21.78 -5.61
C THR A 108 -17.75 -21.87 -4.22
N LYS A 109 -16.99 -22.18 -3.15
CA LYS A 109 -17.47 -22.14 -1.76
C LYS A 109 -16.32 -21.77 -0.83
N ARG A 110 -16.42 -20.63 -0.14
CA ARG A 110 -15.38 -20.12 0.77
C ARG A 110 -15.90 -20.16 2.20
N SER A 111 -15.25 -20.93 3.06
CA SER A 111 -15.29 -20.64 4.49
C SER A 111 -14.20 -19.61 4.82
N LEU A 112 -14.39 -18.82 5.89
CA LEU A 112 -13.31 -17.95 6.40
C LEU A 112 -12.04 -18.76 6.71
N THR A 113 -12.20 -20.01 7.14
CA THR A 113 -11.08 -20.93 7.43
C THR A 113 -10.26 -21.26 6.18
N ASP A 114 -10.91 -21.47 5.03
CA ASP A 114 -10.19 -21.75 3.77
C ASP A 114 -9.40 -20.52 3.29
N CYS A 115 -9.93 -19.31 3.53
CA CYS A 115 -9.20 -18.08 3.26
C CYS A 115 -7.93 -17.92 4.11
N PHE A 116 -7.80 -18.62 5.25
CA PHE A 116 -6.56 -18.59 6.03
C PHE A 116 -5.49 -19.57 5.51
N LYS A 117 -5.88 -20.68 4.89
CA LYS A 117 -4.94 -21.70 4.38
C LYS A 117 -4.00 -21.16 3.30
N ILE A 118 -4.47 -20.20 2.49
CA ILE A 118 -3.59 -19.58 1.50
C ILE A 118 -2.46 -18.78 2.13
N PHE A 119 -2.67 -18.22 3.32
CA PHE A 119 -1.60 -17.49 3.99
C PHE A 119 -0.47 -18.42 4.42
N ASP A 120 -0.76 -19.68 4.77
CA ASP A 120 0.28 -20.66 5.06
C ASP A 120 1.15 -20.92 3.82
N LEU A 121 0.53 -21.06 2.64
CA LEU A 121 1.25 -21.18 1.37
C LEU A 121 2.07 -19.92 1.05
N ILE A 122 1.46 -18.73 1.18
CA ILE A 122 2.15 -17.46 0.93
C ILE A 122 3.36 -17.32 1.87
N HIS A 123 3.21 -17.69 3.14
CA HIS A 123 4.30 -17.62 4.11
C HIS A 123 5.41 -18.63 3.80
N ALA A 124 5.08 -19.77 3.19
CA ALA A 124 6.05 -20.76 2.75
C ALA A 124 6.89 -20.28 1.56
N VAL A 125 6.35 -19.41 0.69
CA VAL A 125 7.03 -18.99 -0.54
C VAL A 125 7.61 -17.56 -0.50
N VAL A 126 7.09 -16.68 0.37
CA VAL A 126 7.64 -15.34 0.60
C VAL A 126 8.66 -15.40 1.73
N ARG A 127 9.89 -15.82 1.40
CA ARG A 127 10.93 -16.13 2.39
C ARG A 127 12.11 -15.17 2.42
N ASP A 128 12.42 -14.55 1.29
CA ASP A 128 13.63 -13.73 1.10
C ASP A 128 13.30 -12.25 0.83
N GLU A 129 14.31 -11.40 0.99
CA GLU A 129 14.21 -9.96 0.79
C GLU A 129 13.78 -9.62 -0.64
N ALA A 130 14.36 -10.26 -1.65
CA ALA A 130 14.06 -9.96 -3.05
C ALA A 130 12.58 -10.23 -3.37
N THR A 131 12.02 -11.30 -2.84
CA THR A 131 10.59 -11.61 -2.97
C THR A 131 9.73 -10.56 -2.27
N VAL A 132 10.08 -10.12 -1.05
CA VAL A 132 9.33 -9.05 -0.33
C VAL A 132 9.35 -7.74 -1.10
N ARG A 133 10.50 -7.35 -1.65
CA ARG A 133 10.63 -6.16 -2.49
C ARG A 133 9.76 -6.27 -3.73
N ARG A 134 9.83 -7.40 -4.44
CA ARG A 134 9.01 -7.66 -5.62
C ARG A 134 7.52 -7.47 -5.34
N ILE A 135 6.97 -8.17 -4.34
CA ILE A 135 5.52 -8.09 -4.06
C ILE A 135 5.10 -6.70 -3.57
N THR A 136 5.98 -5.96 -2.90
CA THR A 136 5.73 -4.58 -2.48
C THR A 136 5.66 -3.65 -3.70
N ALA A 137 6.60 -3.81 -4.64
CA ALA A 137 6.61 -3.04 -5.87
C ALA A 137 5.37 -3.32 -6.73
N GLU A 138 5.06 -4.60 -6.96
CA GLU A 138 3.88 -5.01 -7.74
C GLU A 138 2.58 -4.45 -7.17
N MET A 139 2.41 -4.50 -5.85
CA MET A 139 1.24 -3.95 -5.16
C MET A 139 1.09 -2.43 -5.39
N ILE A 140 2.18 -1.66 -5.29
CA ILE A 140 2.15 -0.22 -5.50
C ILE A 140 1.86 0.10 -6.97
N GLN A 141 2.48 -0.62 -7.89
CA GLN A 141 2.27 -0.47 -9.34
C GLN A 141 0.82 -0.74 -9.73
N ASP A 142 0.22 -1.80 -9.18
CA ASP A 142 -1.19 -2.14 -9.39
C ASP A 142 -2.10 -1.04 -8.83
N CYS A 143 -1.81 -0.53 -7.63
CA CYS A 143 -2.56 0.58 -7.04
C CYS A 143 -2.47 1.86 -7.90
N VAL A 144 -1.29 2.18 -8.44
CA VAL A 144 -1.10 3.32 -9.35
C VAL A 144 -1.92 3.13 -10.63
N ALA A 145 -1.87 1.92 -11.22
CA ALA A 145 -2.62 1.58 -12.43
C ALA A 145 -4.14 1.69 -12.21
N ASP A 146 -4.61 1.27 -11.03
CA ASP A 146 -6.02 1.38 -10.64
C ASP A 146 -6.45 2.80 -10.29
N GLY A 147 -5.53 3.77 -10.21
CA GLY A 147 -5.85 5.17 -9.90
C GLY A 147 -5.96 5.46 -8.39
N VAL A 148 -5.38 4.61 -7.54
CA VAL A 148 -5.20 4.89 -6.11
C VAL A 148 -4.19 6.03 -5.94
N ARG A 149 -4.53 6.98 -5.07
CA ARG A 149 -3.70 8.14 -4.73
C ARG A 149 -3.10 8.03 -3.33
N TYR A 150 -3.73 7.26 -2.46
CA TYR A 150 -3.25 7.02 -1.11
C TYR A 150 -3.39 5.53 -0.75
N LEU A 151 -2.31 4.92 -0.28
CA LEU A 151 -2.26 3.50 0.05
C LEU A 151 -1.67 3.28 1.44
N GLU A 152 -2.38 2.53 2.30
CA GLU A 152 -1.86 2.00 3.55
C GLU A 152 -1.60 0.50 3.43
N ILE A 153 -0.32 0.15 3.25
CA ILE A 153 0.13 -1.25 3.21
C ILE A 153 0.15 -1.79 4.64
N ARG A 154 -0.52 -2.91 4.88
CA ARG A 154 -0.52 -3.64 6.14
C ARG A 154 0.33 -4.89 6.00
N SER A 155 1.30 -5.06 6.89
CA SER A 155 2.10 -6.28 6.91
C SER A 155 2.49 -6.67 8.33
N THR A 156 2.46 -7.96 8.63
CA THR A 156 3.07 -8.53 9.84
C THR A 156 4.54 -8.84 9.53
N PRO A 157 5.51 -8.13 10.14
CA PRO A 157 6.92 -8.38 9.89
C PRO A 157 7.33 -9.79 10.30
N ARG A 158 8.21 -10.39 9.51
CA ARG A 158 8.78 -11.71 9.76
C ARG A 158 10.28 -11.69 9.56
N GLN A 159 10.94 -12.68 10.15
CA GLN A 159 12.34 -12.95 9.84
C GLN A 159 12.42 -13.63 8.47
N LEU A 160 13.24 -13.06 7.60
CA LEU A 160 13.53 -13.60 6.27
C LEU A 160 14.67 -14.63 6.36
N CYS A 161 14.72 -15.57 5.42
CA CYS A 161 15.71 -16.64 5.41
C CYS A 161 17.12 -16.16 5.05
N ASP A 162 17.21 -15.03 4.35
CA ASP A 162 18.44 -14.35 3.94
C ASP A 162 18.85 -13.25 4.93
N ALA A 163 18.27 -13.23 6.13
CA ALA A 163 18.73 -12.34 7.17
C ALA A 163 20.20 -12.61 7.55
N PRO A 164 20.97 -11.58 7.96
CA PRO A 164 22.37 -11.75 8.31
C PRO A 164 22.59 -12.89 9.30
N GLU A 165 23.64 -13.68 9.08
CA GLU A 165 23.96 -14.81 9.93
C GLU A 165 24.15 -14.34 11.39
N GLY A 166 23.56 -15.08 12.34
CA GLY A 166 23.55 -14.70 13.76
C GLY A 166 22.62 -13.52 14.10
N ALA A 167 21.81 -13.02 13.17
CA ALA A 167 20.85 -11.96 13.46
C ALA A 167 19.85 -12.38 14.54
N THR A 168 19.70 -11.52 15.54
CA THR A 168 18.60 -11.60 16.50
C THR A 168 17.26 -11.46 15.78
N LYS A 169 16.18 -11.96 16.41
CA LYS A 169 14.81 -11.78 15.91
C LYS A 169 14.47 -10.32 15.61
N ALA A 170 14.96 -9.40 16.45
CA ALA A 170 14.75 -7.96 16.25
C ALA A 170 15.45 -7.44 14.99
N GLN A 171 16.70 -7.87 14.75
CA GLN A 171 17.44 -7.51 13.54
C GLN A 171 16.80 -8.10 12.29
N GLY A 172 16.32 -9.34 12.35
CA GLY A 172 15.58 -9.98 11.24
C GLY A 172 14.27 -9.24 10.91
N VAL A 173 13.52 -8.83 11.92
CA VAL A 173 12.30 -8.00 11.72
C VAL A 173 12.65 -6.62 11.16
N ALA A 174 13.70 -5.98 11.67
CA ALA A 174 14.15 -4.68 11.17
C ALA A 174 14.60 -4.76 9.70
N HIS A 175 15.22 -5.87 9.31
CA HIS A 175 15.61 -6.15 7.94
C HIS A 175 14.40 -6.21 7.00
N TYR A 176 13.36 -6.95 7.37
CA TYR A 176 12.10 -7.01 6.62
C TYR A 176 11.48 -5.62 6.44
N VAL A 177 11.36 -4.86 7.53
CA VAL A 177 10.74 -3.53 7.51
C VAL A 177 11.54 -2.58 6.63
N ARG A 178 12.88 -2.64 6.69
CA ARG A 178 13.76 -1.84 5.83
C ARG A 178 13.53 -2.13 4.36
N ALA A 179 13.48 -3.41 3.97
CA ALA A 179 13.27 -3.82 2.59
C ALA A 179 11.95 -3.27 2.02
N VAL A 180 10.87 -3.33 2.81
CA VAL A 180 9.57 -2.75 2.43
C VAL A 180 9.65 -1.24 2.29
N LEU A 181 10.19 -0.52 3.29
CA LEU A 181 10.27 0.94 3.28
C LEU A 181 11.14 1.49 2.14
N GLU A 182 12.26 0.84 1.85
CA GLU A 182 13.13 1.24 0.74
C GLU A 182 12.44 1.04 -0.60
N THR A 183 11.72 -0.08 -0.77
CA THR A 183 10.93 -0.33 -1.98
C THR A 183 9.79 0.69 -2.12
N VAL A 184 9.07 0.99 -1.03
CA VAL A 184 8.03 2.02 -1.01
C VAL A 184 8.58 3.36 -1.50
N LYS A 185 9.75 3.78 -0.99
CA LYS A 185 10.40 5.02 -1.41
C LYS A 185 10.73 5.02 -2.90
N GLN A 186 11.33 3.93 -3.40
CA GLN A 186 11.68 3.78 -4.82
C GLN A 186 10.44 3.88 -5.73
N GLU A 187 9.35 3.21 -5.36
CA GLU A 187 8.12 3.21 -6.15
C GLU A 187 7.35 4.54 -6.04
N GLU A 188 7.34 5.22 -4.88
CA GLU A 188 6.79 6.58 -4.76
C GLU A 188 7.55 7.58 -5.65
N GLU A 189 8.89 7.49 -5.68
CA GLU A 189 9.74 8.30 -6.57
C GLU A 189 9.46 7.99 -8.05
N ALA A 190 9.40 6.72 -8.43
CA ALA A 190 9.08 6.28 -9.78
C ALA A 190 7.65 6.67 -10.22
N ALA A 191 6.71 6.70 -9.28
CA ALA A 191 5.33 7.12 -9.52
C ALA A 191 5.18 8.64 -9.71
N ALA A 192 6.24 9.43 -9.47
CA ALA A 192 6.28 10.88 -9.71
C ALA A 192 5.07 11.63 -9.10
N GLY A 193 4.73 11.32 -7.84
CA GLY A 193 3.63 11.97 -7.11
C GLY A 193 2.23 11.45 -7.45
N LYS A 194 2.10 10.38 -8.23
CA LYS A 194 0.79 9.75 -8.51
C LYS A 194 0.19 9.04 -7.31
N ILE A 195 1.00 8.62 -6.35
CA ILE A 195 0.57 7.89 -5.15
C ILE A 195 1.38 8.32 -3.93
N THR A 196 0.75 8.26 -2.77
CA THR A 196 1.37 8.36 -1.46
C THR A 196 1.14 7.06 -0.70
N VAL A 197 2.19 6.45 -0.18
CA VAL A 197 2.16 5.11 0.42
C VAL A 197 2.63 5.16 1.87
N ARG A 198 1.89 4.52 2.78
CA ARG A 198 2.24 4.39 4.20
C ARG A 198 2.24 2.92 4.59
N LEU A 199 3.09 2.58 5.55
CA LEU A 199 3.23 1.22 6.07
C LEU A 199 2.66 1.13 7.48
N LEU A 200 1.68 0.27 7.68
CA LEU A 200 1.12 -0.14 8.97
C LEU A 200 1.69 -1.50 9.35
N LEU A 201 2.39 -1.56 10.49
CA LEU A 201 2.89 -2.83 11.01
C LEU A 201 1.77 -3.52 11.79
N SER A 202 1.40 -4.71 11.33
CA SER A 202 0.39 -5.53 11.99
C SER A 202 1.04 -6.36 13.10
N VAL A 203 0.38 -6.40 14.26
CA VAL A 203 0.79 -7.23 15.40
C VAL A 203 -0.15 -8.43 15.50
N ASN A 204 0.41 -9.63 15.33
CA ASN A 204 -0.35 -10.86 15.49
C ASN A 204 -0.57 -11.18 16.98
N ARG A 205 -1.84 -11.28 17.39
CA ARG A 205 -2.28 -11.60 18.75
C ARG A 205 -1.84 -12.98 19.27
N THR A 206 -1.44 -13.90 18.39
CA THR A 206 -1.00 -15.26 18.77
C THR A 206 0.51 -15.37 18.95
N SER A 207 1.26 -14.30 18.66
CA SER A 207 2.73 -14.29 18.76
C SER A 207 3.16 -13.31 19.84
N ALA A 208 4.18 -13.67 20.63
CA ALA A 208 4.76 -12.77 21.61
C ALA A 208 5.30 -11.50 20.93
N VAL A 209 4.84 -10.33 21.38
CA VAL A 209 5.31 -9.02 20.93
C VAL A 209 6.72 -8.81 21.48
N TYR A 210 7.72 -8.75 20.59
CA TYR A 210 9.08 -8.43 21.01
C TYR A 210 9.22 -6.91 21.12
N VAL A 211 9.27 -6.40 22.35
CA VAL A 211 9.58 -5.00 22.63
C VAL A 211 11.08 -4.91 22.86
N HIS A 212 11.82 -4.38 21.88
CA HIS A 212 13.22 -4.05 22.10
C HIS A 212 13.30 -2.84 23.05
N ARG A 213 13.86 -3.03 24.24
CA ARG A 213 14.20 -1.94 25.16
C ARG A 213 15.62 -1.49 24.87
N SER A 214 15.78 -0.33 24.25
CA SER A 214 17.05 0.39 24.29
C SER A 214 17.32 0.82 25.75
N ALA A 215 18.50 0.49 26.27
CA ALA A 215 18.92 0.88 27.61
C ALA A 215 18.85 2.43 27.74
N GLY A 216 18.10 2.93 28.73
CA GLY A 216 17.96 4.36 29.02
C GLY A 216 16.59 5.00 28.75
N CYS A 217 15.60 4.26 28.23
CA CYS A 217 14.26 4.80 27.97
C CYS A 217 13.23 4.33 29.03
N GLN A 218 12.71 5.24 29.87
CA GLN A 218 11.55 5.03 30.76
C GLN A 218 10.21 5.26 29.98
N PRO A 219 9.05 4.70 30.40
CA PRO A 219 8.15 3.88 29.55
C PRO A 219 6.89 4.56 28.98
N PRO A 220 6.13 3.91 28.06
CA PRO A 220 6.52 3.01 26.98
C PRO A 220 6.31 3.72 25.62
N ALA A 221 7.38 4.29 25.06
CA ALA A 221 7.41 4.57 23.64
C ALA A 221 7.87 3.30 22.91
N LEU A 222 7.02 2.76 22.04
CA LEU A 222 7.40 1.78 21.03
C LEU A 222 8.43 2.45 20.11
N CYS A 223 9.71 2.42 20.49
CA CYS A 223 10.78 3.09 19.76
C CYS A 223 11.26 2.17 18.63
N VAL A 224 10.49 2.11 17.54
CA VAL A 224 11.01 1.66 16.25
C VAL A 224 11.89 2.81 15.73
N HIS A 225 13.20 2.75 15.96
CA HIS A 225 14.13 3.78 15.50
C HIS A 225 14.33 3.70 13.97
N ALA A 226 13.31 4.13 13.23
CA ALA A 226 13.36 4.46 11.81
C ALA A 226 12.40 5.64 11.69
N LYS A 227 12.90 6.88 11.54
CA LYS A 227 12.11 8.14 11.43
C LYS A 227 10.66 7.85 11.00
N ILE A 228 9.80 7.64 12.00
CA ILE A 228 8.49 7.02 11.82
C ILE A 228 7.58 8.13 11.34
N THR A 229 7.22 8.14 10.06
CA THR A 229 6.04 8.86 9.57
C THR A 229 4.76 8.02 9.73
N GLN A 230 4.80 6.87 10.43
CA GLN A 230 3.65 6.00 10.68
C GLN A 230 2.61 6.64 11.60
N ARG A 231 1.35 6.66 11.17
CA ARG A 231 0.18 7.08 11.95
C ARG A 231 -0.78 5.90 12.24
N GLY A 232 -0.28 4.67 12.45
CA GLY A 232 -1.16 3.57 12.85
C GLY A 232 -0.49 2.23 13.13
N ILE A 233 -1.13 1.44 14.01
CA ILE A 233 -0.84 0.02 14.30
C ILE A 233 -2.11 -0.75 14.02
N ASP A 234 -1.98 -1.91 13.37
CA ASP A 234 -3.09 -2.78 13.06
C ASP A 234 -3.08 -4.08 13.89
N LYS A 235 -4.26 -4.56 14.28
CA LYS A 235 -4.45 -5.83 15.02
C LYS A 235 -5.33 -6.78 14.21
N HIS A 236 -4.78 -7.91 13.80
CA HIS A 236 -5.50 -8.96 13.09
C HIS A 236 -5.13 -10.38 13.58
N GLY A 237 -5.83 -11.40 13.09
CA GLY A 237 -5.66 -12.82 13.46
C GLY A 237 -6.95 -13.46 13.98
N GLY A 238 -7.08 -14.78 13.84
CA GLY A 238 -8.28 -15.52 14.20
C GLY A 238 -8.75 -15.23 15.63
N ARG A 239 -10.06 -15.03 15.82
CA ARG A 239 -10.65 -15.11 17.17
C ARG A 239 -10.52 -16.55 17.63
N ALA A 240 -9.75 -16.80 18.67
CA ALA A 240 -9.93 -18.02 19.46
C ALA A 240 -11.41 -18.02 19.89
N GLY A 241 -12.13 -19.07 19.49
CA GLY A 241 -13.54 -19.26 19.84
C GLY A 241 -13.70 -19.23 21.35
N GLY A 242 -14.71 -18.48 21.79
CA GLY A 242 -15.33 -18.66 23.10
C GLY A 242 -16.53 -19.56 22.96
#